data_AF-A0A9X2VXQ0-F1
#
_entry.id   AF-A0A9X2VXQ0-F1
#
_cell.length_a   1.000
_cell.length_b   1.000
_cell.length_c   1.000
_cell.angle_alpha   90.00
_cell.angle_beta   90.00
_cell.angle_gamma   90.00
#
_symmetry.space_group_name_H-M   'P 1'
#
loop_
_entity.id
_entity.type
_entity.pdbx_description
1 polymer ?
#
loop_
_entity_poly.entity_id
_entity_poly.type
_entity_poly.pdbx_seq_one_letter_code
_entity_poly.pdbx_strand_id
1 'polypeptide(L)'
;MLRMRVVPGREDRFLDIVRTVGAAVAANPSNRGQRVFRDDTGTFHVHSDWADDESFWAHERSTEHRRLIGAMREVREDSTMTTMTEVDVFDNRTPHPTSHSETSSSGVADS
;
A
#
# COMPACT_ATOMS: atom_id res chain seq x y z
N MET A 1 9.02 -2.89 1.21
CA MET A 1 8.76 -1.65 1.99
C MET A 1 9.96 -0.71 1.92
N LEU A 2 9.72 0.54 1.54
CA LEU A 2 10.67 1.65 1.64
C LEU A 2 10.43 2.42 2.95
N ARG A 3 11.46 2.57 3.78
CA ARG A 3 11.50 3.56 4.87
C ARG A 3 12.25 4.79 4.38
N MET A 4 11.68 5.98 4.53
CA MET A 4 12.25 7.24 4.06
C MET A 4 12.18 8.31 5.15
N ARG A 5 13.34 8.81 5.59
CA ARG A 5 13.43 10.08 6.31
C ARG A 5 13.62 11.19 5.28
N VAL A 6 12.70 12.16 5.31
CA VAL A 6 12.65 13.28 4.37
C VAL A 6 13.28 14.50 5.03
N VAL A 7 14.03 15.29 4.25
CA VAL A 7 14.57 16.57 4.70
C VAL A 7 13.42 17.46 5.21
N PRO A 8 13.52 18.04 6.43
CA PRO A 8 12.44 18.87 6.97
C PRO A 8 11.99 19.97 6.01
N GLY A 9 10.68 20.13 5.83
CA GLY A 9 10.08 21.08 4.90
C GLY A 9 10.00 20.63 3.44
N ARG A 10 10.37 19.38 3.13
CA ARG A 10 10.28 18.77 1.78
C ARG A 10 9.25 17.65 1.69
N GLU A 11 8.42 17.46 2.70
CA GLU A 11 7.45 16.37 2.81
C GLU A 11 6.41 16.40 1.69
N ASP A 12 5.87 17.57 1.35
CA ASP A 12 4.90 17.70 0.26
C ASP A 12 5.53 17.36 -1.09
N ARG A 13 6.76 17.81 -1.31
CA ARG A 13 7.52 17.47 -2.51
C ARG A 13 7.80 15.97 -2.58
N PHE A 14 8.14 15.35 -1.45
CA PHE A 14 8.29 13.90 -1.38
C PHE A 14 6.97 13.19 -1.72
N LEU A 15 5.84 13.63 -1.18
CA LEU A 15 4.53 13.05 -1.49
C LEU A 15 4.15 13.21 -2.98
N ASP A 16 4.50 14.31 -3.62
CA ASP A 16 4.32 14.48 -5.07
C ASP A 16 5.14 13.49 -5.89
N ILE A 17 6.39 13.27 -5.48
CA ILE A 17 7.27 12.27 -6.11
C ILE A 17 6.69 10.87 -5.90
N VAL A 18 6.27 10.54 -4.68
CA VAL A 18 5.65 9.24 -4.35
C VAL A 18 4.37 9.02 -5.15
N ARG A 19 3.51 10.04 -5.31
CA ARG A 19 2.30 9.96 -6.15
C ARG A 19 2.66 9.64 -7.60
N THR A 20 3.68 10.31 -8.14
CA THR A 20 4.13 10.11 -9.52
C THR A 20 4.71 8.71 -9.73
N VAL A 21 5.64 8.28 -8.86
CA VAL A 21 6.22 6.94 -8.90
C VAL A 21 5.12 5.89 -8.69
N GLY A 22 4.22 6.14 -7.75
CA GLY A 22 3.14 5.23 -7.41
C GLY A 22 2.20 4.96 -8.57
N ALA A 23 1.86 5.98 -9.37
CA ALA A 23 1.07 5.78 -10.58
C ALA A 23 1.76 4.85 -11.59
N ALA A 24 3.08 4.98 -11.77
CA ALA A 24 3.85 4.10 -12.65
C ALA A 24 3.95 2.67 -12.10
N VAL A 25 4.15 2.52 -10.79
CA VAL A 25 4.17 1.21 -10.11
C VAL A 25 2.81 0.51 -10.24
N ALA A 26 1.71 1.23 -10.06
CA ALA A 26 0.35 0.70 -10.15
C ALA A 26 -0.04 0.22 -11.57
N ALA A 27 0.66 0.70 -12.60
CA ALA A 27 0.46 0.22 -13.97
C ALA A 27 1.14 -1.13 -14.25
N ASN A 28 2.00 -1.62 -13.35
CA ASN A 28 2.64 -2.92 -13.48
C ASN A 28 1.64 -4.04 -13.11
N PRO A 29 1.38 -5.02 -13.99
CA PRO A 29 0.41 -6.09 -13.73
C PRO A 29 0.78 -6.99 -12.54
N SER A 30 2.07 -7.04 -12.17
CA SER A 30 2.53 -7.80 -11.00
C SER A 30 2.43 -7.00 -9.70
N ASN A 31 2.07 -5.72 -9.73
CA ASN A 31 1.83 -4.93 -8.52
C ASN A 31 0.39 -5.14 -8.03
N ARG A 32 0.24 -5.51 -6.76
CA ARG A 32 -1.07 -5.73 -6.11
C ARG A 32 -1.59 -4.50 -5.37
N GLY A 33 -0.84 -3.40 -5.42
CA GLY A 33 -1.17 -2.13 -4.81
C GLY A 33 -0.03 -1.60 -3.95
N GLN A 34 -0.23 -0.38 -3.45
CA GLN A 34 0.70 0.26 -2.55
C GLN A 34 -0.03 1.13 -1.52
N ARG A 35 0.60 1.32 -0.37
CA ARG A 35 0.12 2.16 0.72
C ARG A 35 1.28 3.02 1.22
N VAL A 36 0.96 4.27 1.53
CA VAL A 36 1.90 5.22 2.09
C VAL A 36 1.47 5.53 3.51
N PHE A 37 2.39 5.39 4.44
CA PHE A 37 2.20 5.68 5.84
C PHE A 37 3.21 6.72 6.29
N ARG A 38 2.86 7.43 7.36
CA ARG A 38 3.76 8.31 8.09
C ARG A 38 3.67 7.93 9.56
N ASP A 39 4.80 7.71 10.21
CA ASP A 39 4.83 7.45 11.64
C ASP A 39 4.92 8.75 12.46
N ASP A 40 4.93 8.62 13.79
CA ASP A 40 5.01 9.71 14.76
C ASP A 40 6.34 10.47 14.73
N THR A 41 7.42 9.82 14.29
CA THR A 41 8.72 10.46 14.05
C THR A 41 8.74 11.31 12.76
N GLY A 42 7.68 11.21 11.95
CA GLY A 42 7.59 11.85 10.65
C GLY A 42 8.29 11.08 9.52
N THR A 43 8.73 9.85 9.77
CA THR A 43 9.32 8.97 8.77
C THR A 43 8.20 8.39 7.89
N PHE A 44 8.43 8.36 6.58
CA PHE A 44 7.49 7.79 5.63
C PHE A 44 7.80 6.32 5.37
N HIS A 45 6.74 5.51 5.25
CA HIS A 45 6.82 4.10 4.89
C HIS A 45 5.97 3.87 3.63
N VAL A 46 6.59 3.40 2.56
CA VAL A 46 5.88 2.99 1.33
C VAL A 46 5.89 1.47 1.27
N HIS A 47 4.71 0.87 1.44
CA HIS A 47 4.49 -0.55 1.29
C HIS A 47 3.94 -0.81 -0.10
N SER A 48 4.66 -1.57 -0.93
CA SER A 48 4.17 -2.06 -2.21
C SER A 48 4.09 -3.57 -2.16
N ASP A 49 2.94 -4.10 -2.55
CA ASP A 49 2.68 -5.54 -2.64
C ASP A 49 2.87 -6.01 -4.08
N TRP A 50 3.47 -7.17 -4.24
CA TRP A 50 3.90 -7.74 -5.51
C TRP A 50 3.53 -9.21 -5.60
N ALA A 51 3.29 -9.68 -6.82
CA ALA A 51 2.98 -11.08 -7.06
C ALA A 51 4.11 -12.03 -6.66
N ASP A 52 5.36 -11.58 -6.86
CA ASP A 52 6.59 -12.32 -6.60
C ASP A 52 7.80 -11.39 -6.52
N ASP A 53 8.88 -11.88 -5.91
CA ASP A 53 10.13 -11.14 -5.73
C ASP A 53 10.83 -10.82 -7.06
N GLU A 54 10.73 -11.70 -8.06
CA GLU A 54 11.40 -11.52 -9.36
C GLU A 54 10.86 -10.29 -10.09
N SER A 55 9.53 -10.19 -10.16
CA SER A 55 8.80 -9.05 -10.74
C SER A 55 9.14 -7.74 -10.03
N PHE A 56 9.21 -7.76 -8.70
CA PHE A 56 9.64 -6.59 -7.92
C PHE A 56 11.05 -6.15 -8.30
N TRP A 57 12.02 -7.08 -8.28
CA TRP A 57 13.40 -6.74 -8.60
C TRP A 57 13.62 -6.34 -10.05
N ALA A 58 12.87 -6.92 -10.99
CA ALA A 58 12.87 -6.50 -12.39
C ALA A 58 12.40 -5.05 -12.53
N HIS A 59 11.33 -4.67 -11.83
CA HIS A 59 10.83 -3.30 -11.80
C HIS A 59 11.83 -2.32 -11.18
N GLU A 60 12.35 -2.62 -9.98
CA GLU A 60 13.36 -1.79 -9.27
C GLU A 60 14.62 -1.54 -10.10
N ARG A 61 15.01 -2.52 -10.94
CA ARG A 61 16.19 -2.42 -11.80
C ARG A 61 15.90 -1.74 -13.15
N SER A 62 14.65 -1.52 -13.50
CA SER A 62 14.28 -0.90 -14.77
C SER A 62 14.81 0.55 -14.87
N THR A 63 15.22 0.94 -16.06
CA THR A 63 15.71 2.31 -16.32
C THR A 63 14.64 3.36 -16.03
N GLU A 64 13.38 3.06 -16.37
CA GLU A 64 12.25 3.93 -16.11
C GLU A 64 12.05 4.17 -14.62
N HIS A 65 12.00 3.10 -13.81
CA HIS A 65 11.85 3.21 -12.37
C HIS A 65 13.00 4.03 -11.76
N ARG A 66 14.26 3.71 -12.10
CA ARG A 66 15.45 4.43 -11.61
C ARG A 66 15.42 5.92 -11.96
N ARG A 67 14.91 6.28 -13.14
CA ARG A 67 14.74 7.67 -13.55
C ARG A 67 13.70 8.37 -12.68
N LEU A 68 12.55 7.75 -12.44
CA LEU A 68 11.47 8.31 -11.64
C LEU A 68 11.87 8.53 -10.17
N ILE A 69 12.55 7.55 -9.55
CA ILE A 69 13.02 7.69 -8.16
C ILE A 69 14.25 8.61 -8.02
N GLY A 70 14.86 9.03 -9.13
CA GLY A 70 16.01 9.94 -9.12
C GLY A 70 15.71 11.24 -8.37
N ALA A 71 14.50 11.77 -8.51
CA ALA A 71 14.04 12.97 -7.82
C ALA A 71 13.97 12.81 -6.29
N MET A 72 13.86 11.58 -5.77
CA MET A 72 13.84 11.35 -4.31
C MET A 72 15.18 11.73 -3.66
N ARG A 73 16.29 11.76 -4.41
CA ARG A 73 17.61 12.12 -3.87
C ARG A 73 17.66 13.54 -3.30
N GLU A 74 16.86 14.45 -3.83
CA GLU A 74 16.82 15.86 -3.41
C GLU A 74 16.05 16.08 -2.11
N VAL A 75 15.12 15.18 -1.79
CA VAL A 75 14.26 15.27 -0.61
C VAL A 75 14.64 14.27 0.47
N ARG A 76 15.52 13.31 0.17
CA ARG A 76 15.93 12.25 1.08
C ARG A 76 17.01 12.73 2.04
N GLU A 77 16.76 12.49 3.33
CA GLU A 77 17.79 12.49 4.36
C GLU A 77 18.39 11.07 4.54
N ASP A 78 17.53 10.06 4.65
CA ASP A 78 17.93 8.65 4.77
C ASP A 78 16.88 7.73 4.14
N SER A 79 17.30 6.55 3.64
CA SER A 79 16.37 5.57 3.09
C SER A 79 16.84 4.14 3.31
N THR A 80 15.92 3.24 3.61
CA THR A 80 16.19 1.79 3.64
C THR A 80 15.09 1.05 2.89
N MET A 81 15.48 0.06 2.08
CA MET A 81 14.55 -0.86 1.42
C MET A 81 14.62 -2.22 2.10
N THR A 82 13.46 -2.81 2.38
CA THR A 82 13.34 -4.14 2.96
C THR A 82 12.23 -4.90 2.25
N THR A 83 12.48 -6.15 1.86
CA THR A 83 11.45 -7.07 1.38
C THR A 83 10.95 -7.93 2.54
N MET A 84 9.68 -8.32 2.47
CA MET A 84 9.04 -9.20 3.45
C MET A 84 8.20 -10.22 2.70
N THR A 85 8.12 -11.43 3.25
CA THR A 85 7.16 -12.45 2.79
C THR A 85 5.92 -12.37 3.66
N GLU A 86 4.76 -12.19 3.03
CA GLU A 86 3.47 -12.30 3.73
C GLU A 86 3.26 -13.76 4.16
N VAL A 87 3.03 -13.96 5.46
CA VAL A 87 2.85 -15.30 6.05
C VAL A 87 1.39 -15.60 6.40
N ASP A 88 0.59 -14.56 6.65
CA ASP A 88 -0.83 -14.65 6.95
C ASP A 88 -1.52 -13.28 6.77
N VAL A 89 -2.83 -13.27 6.55
CA VAL A 89 -3.67 -12.06 6.45
C VAL A 89 -5.01 -12.31 7.13
N PHE A 90 -5.35 -11.43 8.08
CA PHE A 90 -6.65 -11.42 8.75
C PHE A 90 -7.49 -10.26 8.23
N ASP A 91 -8.45 -10.54 7.33
CA ASP A 91 -9.29 -9.50 6.72
C ASP A 91 -10.66 -9.38 7.42
N ASN A 92 -10.82 -8.31 8.22
CA ASN A 92 -12.10 -7.95 8.84
C ASN A 92 -13.05 -7.17 7.91
N ARG A 93 -12.67 -6.94 6.64
CA ARG A 93 -13.51 -6.20 5.67
C ARG A 93 -14.57 -7.09 5.01
N THR A 94 -14.58 -8.39 5.28
CA THR A 94 -15.69 -9.28 4.92
C THR A 94 -16.75 -9.21 6.02
N PRO A 95 -17.89 -8.53 5.82
CA PRO A 95 -18.95 -8.52 6.82
C PRO A 95 -19.42 -9.95 7.08
N HIS A 96 -19.57 -10.32 8.35
CA HIS A 96 -20.24 -11.55 8.73
C HIS A 96 -21.68 -11.48 8.21
N PRO A 97 -22.23 -12.51 7.52
CA PRO A 97 -23.64 -12.51 7.21
C PRO A 97 -24.42 -12.51 8.53
N THR A 98 -25.11 -11.40 8.80
CA THR A 98 -25.99 -11.29 9.96
C THR A 98 -27.18 -12.22 9.72
N SER A 99 -27.08 -13.47 10.17
CA SER A 99 -28.22 -14.38 10.23
C SER A 99 -29.16 -13.94 11.35
N HIS A 100 -29.95 -12.91 11.10
CA HIS A 100 -31.20 -12.69 11.83
C HIS A 100 -32.32 -13.37 11.03
N SER A 101 -32.51 -14.66 11.27
CA SER A 101 -33.79 -15.30 10.98
C SER A 101 -34.79 -14.80 12.02
N GLU A 102 -35.43 -13.67 11.76
CA GLU A 102 -36.68 -13.32 12.45
C GLU A 102 -37.75 -14.33 12.02
N THR A 103 -37.94 -15.39 12.79
CA THR A 103 -39.21 -16.13 12.78
C THR A 103 -40.30 -15.22 13.34
N SER A 104 -40.88 -14.39 12.47
CA SER A 104 -42.19 -13.80 12.71
C SER A 104 -43.25 -14.90 12.58
N SER A 105 -43.63 -15.49 13.72
CA SER A 105 -44.85 -16.28 13.81
C SER A 105 -46.03 -15.30 13.88
N SER A 106 -46.62 -15.02 12.72
CA SER A 106 -47.91 -14.34 12.61
C SER A 106 -49.00 -15.27 13.07
N GLY A 107 -49.64 -14.95 14.20
CA GLY A 107 -50.91 -15.54 14.58
C GLY A 107 -52.09 -15.03 13.72
N VAL A 108 -53.17 -15.81 13.80
CA VAL A 108 -54.59 -15.53 13.46
C VAL A 108 -55.07 -15.89 12.04
N ALA A 109 -55.92 -16.92 11.98
CA ALA A 109 -57.33 -16.90 11.53
C ALA A 109 -57.89 -18.34 11.67
N ASP A 110 -58.76 -18.64 12.64
CA ASP A 110 -60.23 -18.50 12.66
C ASP A 110 -60.98 -19.55 11.81
N SER A 111 -61.70 -20.45 12.48
CA SER A 111 -62.93 -21.16 12.07
C SER A 111 -63.50 -21.94 13.25
#